data_AF-A0A6G1RQC9-F1
#
_entry.id   AF-A0A6G1RQC9-F1
#
_cell.length_a   1.000
_cell.length_b   1.000
_cell.length_c   1.000
_cell.angle_alpha   90.00
_cell.angle_beta   90.00
_cell.angle_gamma   90.00
#
_symmetry.space_group_name_H-M   'P 1'
#
loop_
_entity.id
_entity.type
_entity.pdbx_description
1 polymer ?
#
loop_
_entity_poly.entity_id
_entity_poly.type
_entity_poly.pdbx_seq_one_letter_code
_entity_poly.pdbx_strand_id
1 'polypeptide(L)'
;DLDDSLIPSAFGFDPLVLSQKTAQSFSTLTQSRCVLLLCLFPRNIHLDWRKSVYHWALQSPHEVIRATCVKGFSLLLRTQSVQSCSAIPKALLNQIKDDSELVKEACAAIVGKLSCCLSGTFSVQPSLVDSAIKHVTYDILCSSLTVTSAYEKTCSVQACVFKPFLTLLENQVPSSVKLAFIENIPHLCKHLDFNHDESGVKLLVGSLLNLMEDPDKDVRVAFSDCIKNILESLDSEEGFIKELFVSRMKEA
;
A
#
# COMPACT_ATOMS: atom_id res chain seq x y z
N ASP A 1 -33.44 33.63 -20.22
CA ASP A 1 -33.97 32.28 -20.44
C ASP A 1 -32.83 31.29 -20.57
N LEU A 2 -32.39 30.77 -19.43
CA LEU A 2 -31.29 29.82 -19.30
C LEU A 2 -31.88 28.49 -18.81
N ASP A 3 -31.85 27.53 -19.72
CA ASP A 3 -31.49 26.12 -19.53
C ASP A 3 -32.09 25.35 -18.34
N ASP A 4 -33.22 24.70 -18.60
CA ASP A 4 -33.89 23.74 -17.71
C ASP A 4 -33.71 22.28 -18.21
N SER A 5 -32.62 22.00 -18.94
CA SER A 5 -32.46 20.77 -19.73
C SER A 5 -31.55 19.69 -19.14
N LEU A 6 -31.38 19.66 -17.81
CA LEU A 6 -30.70 18.55 -17.12
C LEU A 6 -31.49 18.09 -15.87
N ILE A 7 -32.80 17.88 -16.03
CA ILE A 7 -33.49 16.92 -15.18
C ILE A 7 -33.00 15.54 -15.65
N PRO A 8 -32.35 14.72 -14.80
CA PRO A 8 -32.01 13.35 -15.18
C PRO A 8 -33.33 12.65 -15.49
N SER A 9 -33.63 12.49 -16.78
CA SER A 9 -34.79 11.73 -17.20
C SER A 9 -34.66 10.35 -16.57
N ALA A 10 -35.70 9.98 -15.83
CA ALA A 10 -35.80 8.76 -15.08
C ALA A 10 -35.34 7.59 -15.93
N PHE A 11 -34.23 6.95 -15.55
CA PHE A 11 -34.03 5.55 -15.90
C PHE A 11 -35.35 4.84 -15.55
N GLY A 12 -35.99 4.15 -16.49
CA GLY A 12 -37.25 3.43 -16.27
C GLY A 12 -37.13 2.25 -15.28
N PHE A 13 -36.05 2.22 -14.50
CA PHE A 13 -35.66 1.24 -13.53
C PHE A 13 -34.77 1.94 -12.48
N ASP A 14 -34.96 1.58 -11.21
CA ASP A 14 -34.13 2.09 -10.12
C ASP A 14 -32.67 1.61 -10.30
N PRO A 15 -31.69 2.50 -10.50
CA PRO A 15 -30.28 2.13 -10.66
C PRO A 15 -29.73 1.35 -9.46
N LEU A 16 -30.26 1.60 -8.25
CA LEU A 16 -29.89 0.83 -7.07
C LEU A 16 -30.35 -0.61 -7.20
N VAL A 17 -31.61 -0.84 -7.56
CA VAL A 17 -32.16 -2.19 -7.78
C VAL A 17 -31.43 -2.91 -8.91
N LEU A 18 -31.13 -2.22 -10.00
CA LEU A 18 -30.35 -2.80 -11.09
C LEU A 18 -28.93 -3.15 -10.63
N SER A 19 -28.26 -2.26 -9.92
CA SER A 19 -26.91 -2.51 -9.41
C SER A 19 -26.87 -3.70 -8.44
N GLN A 20 -27.87 -3.82 -7.55
CA GLN A 20 -27.96 -4.93 -6.59
C GLN A 20 -28.19 -6.27 -7.30
N LYS A 21 -29.11 -6.31 -8.27
CA LYS A 21 -29.36 -7.52 -9.09
C LYS A 21 -28.14 -7.90 -9.91
N THR A 22 -27.44 -6.91 -10.48
CA THR A 22 -26.26 -7.17 -11.31
C THR A 22 -25.06 -7.57 -10.45
N ALA A 23 -24.91 -7.00 -9.25
CA ALA A 23 -23.85 -7.38 -8.31
C ALA A 23 -23.95 -8.85 -7.89
N GLN A 24 -25.16 -9.37 -7.72
CA GLN A 24 -25.40 -10.80 -7.43
C GLN A 24 -24.97 -11.73 -8.59
N SER A 25 -24.92 -11.22 -9.82
CA SER A 25 -24.50 -11.97 -11.01
C SER A 25 -22.98 -12.05 -11.18
N PHE A 26 -22.22 -11.23 -10.44
CA PHE A 26 -20.75 -11.22 -10.54
C PHE A 26 -20.11 -11.96 -9.37
N SER A 27 -19.12 -12.80 -9.66
CA SER A 27 -18.30 -13.42 -8.63
C SER A 27 -17.61 -12.38 -7.74
N THR A 28 -17.32 -12.72 -6.48
CA THR A 28 -16.58 -11.87 -5.55
C THR A 28 -15.23 -11.42 -6.12
N LEU A 29 -14.56 -12.29 -6.87
CA LEU A 29 -13.30 -11.97 -7.56
C LEU A 29 -13.51 -10.95 -8.70
N THR A 30 -14.60 -11.06 -9.45
CA THR A 30 -14.94 -10.07 -10.48
C THR A 30 -15.26 -8.71 -9.85
N GLN A 31 -16.00 -8.71 -8.74
CA GLN A 31 -16.31 -7.49 -8.01
C GLN A 31 -15.05 -6.81 -7.47
N SER A 32 -14.13 -7.56 -6.87
CA SER A 32 -12.86 -7.01 -6.35
C SER A 32 -12.02 -6.37 -7.46
N ARG A 33 -11.96 -7.04 -8.61
CA ARG A 33 -11.33 -6.57 -9.84
C ARG A 33 -11.95 -5.28 -10.37
N CYS A 34 -13.27 -5.17 -10.37
CA CYS A 34 -13.97 -3.92 -10.73
C CYS A 34 -13.63 -2.78 -9.77
N VAL A 35 -13.53 -3.04 -8.46
CA VAL A 35 -13.10 -2.03 -7.48
C VAL A 35 -11.68 -1.55 -7.78
N LEU A 36 -10.75 -2.46 -8.10
CA LEU A 36 -9.38 -2.10 -8.43
C LEU A 36 -9.28 -1.19 -9.67
N LEU A 37 -10.07 -1.48 -10.71
CA LEU A 37 -10.13 -0.69 -11.95
C LEU A 37 -10.49 0.78 -11.73
N LEU A 38 -11.30 1.08 -10.71
CA LEU A 38 -11.69 2.46 -10.41
C LEU A 38 -10.49 3.35 -10.07
N CYS A 39 -9.40 2.80 -9.56
CA CYS A 39 -8.17 3.56 -9.33
C CYS A 39 -7.50 4.05 -10.61
N LEU A 40 -7.76 3.39 -11.75
CA LEU A 40 -7.18 3.74 -13.04
C LEU A 40 -8.03 4.73 -13.82
N PHE A 41 -9.26 4.98 -13.37
CA PHE A 41 -10.16 5.90 -14.05
C PHE A 41 -9.53 7.30 -14.14
N PRO A 42 -9.67 7.98 -15.29
CA PRO A 42 -9.07 9.29 -15.48
C PRO A 42 -9.59 10.30 -14.46
N ARG A 43 -8.79 11.35 -14.19
CA ARG A 43 -9.04 12.31 -13.10
C ARG A 43 -10.36 13.06 -13.22
N ASN A 44 -10.89 13.17 -14.43
CA ASN A 44 -12.19 13.78 -14.72
C ASN A 44 -13.39 12.94 -14.23
N ILE A 45 -13.19 11.67 -13.86
CA ILE A 45 -14.23 10.88 -13.20
C ILE A 45 -14.23 11.20 -11.69
N HIS A 46 -15.39 11.60 -11.18
CA HIS A 46 -15.62 12.17 -9.85
C HIS A 46 -14.85 11.42 -8.75
N LEU A 47 -13.84 12.06 -8.17
CA LEU A 47 -12.98 11.48 -7.15
C LEU A 47 -13.77 11.02 -5.91
N ASP A 48 -14.78 11.80 -5.51
CA ASP A 48 -15.56 11.46 -4.31
C ASP A 48 -16.44 10.23 -4.52
N TRP A 49 -16.86 9.97 -5.76
CA TRP A 49 -17.59 8.74 -6.06
C TRP A 49 -16.66 7.53 -5.89
N ARG A 50 -15.43 7.60 -6.42
CA ARG A 50 -14.44 6.53 -6.25
C ARG A 50 -14.05 6.32 -4.80
N LYS A 51 -13.83 7.39 -4.04
CA LYS A 51 -13.58 7.34 -2.59
C LYS A 51 -14.74 6.69 -1.84
N SER A 52 -15.99 7.00 -2.21
CA SER A 52 -17.17 6.38 -1.63
C SER A 52 -17.24 4.89 -1.94
N VAL A 53 -17.00 4.48 -3.19
CA VAL A 53 -16.96 3.05 -3.55
C VAL A 53 -15.85 2.31 -2.78
N TYR A 54 -14.67 2.92 -2.64
CA TYR A 54 -13.58 2.35 -1.84
C TYR A 54 -13.94 2.24 -0.36
N HIS A 55 -14.60 3.26 0.20
CA HIS A 55 -15.07 3.22 1.58
C HIS A 55 -15.99 2.02 1.82
N TRP A 56 -16.96 1.79 0.94
CA TRP A 56 -17.86 0.63 1.03
C TRP A 56 -17.16 -0.69 0.75
N ALA A 57 -16.23 -0.74 -0.21
CA ALA A 57 -15.48 -1.96 -0.52
C ALA A 57 -14.60 -2.42 0.65
N LEU A 58 -14.04 -1.48 1.42
CA LEU A 58 -13.30 -1.75 2.66
C LEU A 58 -14.18 -2.31 3.80
N GLN A 59 -15.50 -2.19 3.69
CA GLN A 59 -16.46 -2.76 4.64
C GLN A 59 -17.11 -4.05 4.13
N SER A 60 -16.69 -4.54 2.96
CA SER A 60 -17.25 -5.76 2.37
C SER A 60 -17.07 -6.94 3.32
N PRO A 61 -18.06 -7.86 3.45
CA PRO A 61 -17.88 -9.09 4.21
C PRO A 61 -16.81 -10.00 3.58
N HIS A 62 -16.49 -9.80 2.31
CA HIS A 62 -15.51 -10.61 1.59
C HIS A 62 -14.10 -10.01 1.67
N GLU A 63 -13.20 -10.74 2.31
CA GLU A 63 -11.79 -10.36 2.47
C GLU A 63 -11.08 -10.09 1.13
N VAL A 64 -11.43 -10.82 0.06
CA VAL A 64 -10.83 -10.64 -1.28
C VAL A 64 -11.13 -9.25 -1.84
N ILE A 65 -12.34 -8.72 -1.58
CA ILE A 65 -12.72 -7.36 -1.99
C ILE A 65 -11.94 -6.34 -1.17
N ARG A 66 -11.90 -6.51 0.17
CA ARG A 66 -11.15 -5.62 1.06
C ARG A 66 -9.65 -5.58 0.71
N ALA A 67 -9.01 -6.74 0.56
CA ALA A 67 -7.60 -6.87 0.21
C ALA A 67 -7.28 -6.24 -1.16
N THR A 68 -8.14 -6.46 -2.15
CA THR A 68 -7.97 -5.84 -3.48
C THR A 68 -8.14 -4.31 -3.42
N CYS A 69 -9.09 -3.83 -2.60
CA CYS A 69 -9.30 -2.42 -2.35
C CYS A 69 -8.08 -1.77 -1.67
N VAL A 70 -7.46 -2.46 -0.70
CA VAL A 70 -6.19 -2.05 -0.07
C VAL A 70 -5.08 -1.93 -1.13
N LYS A 71 -4.91 -2.94 -2.00
CA LYS A 71 -3.90 -2.93 -3.08
C LYS A 71 -4.05 -1.73 -4.03
N GLY A 72 -5.29 -1.32 -4.33
CA GLY A 72 -5.57 -0.16 -5.18
C GLY A 72 -5.35 1.19 -4.50
N PHE A 73 -5.25 1.25 -3.18
CA PHE A 73 -5.36 2.49 -2.43
C PHE A 73 -4.26 3.52 -2.76
N SER A 74 -3.01 3.05 -2.99
CA SER A 74 -1.90 3.92 -3.43
C SER A 74 -2.19 4.60 -4.77
N LEU A 75 -2.83 3.91 -5.70
CA LEU A 75 -3.24 4.46 -6.99
C LEU A 75 -4.40 5.46 -6.87
N LEU A 76 -5.31 5.27 -5.90
CA LEU A 76 -6.36 6.24 -5.59
C LEU A 76 -5.76 7.54 -5.05
N LEU A 77 -4.76 7.46 -4.16
CA LEU A 77 -4.08 8.63 -3.61
C LEU A 77 -3.42 9.50 -4.68
N ARG A 78 -2.92 8.92 -5.78
CA ARG A 78 -2.37 9.64 -6.95
C ARG A 78 -3.31 10.61 -7.62
N THR A 79 -4.61 10.35 -7.55
CA THR A 79 -5.61 11.19 -8.20
C THR A 79 -5.84 12.48 -7.42
N GLN A 80 -5.36 12.55 -6.17
CA GLN A 80 -5.29 13.76 -5.38
C GLN A 80 -4.11 14.62 -5.85
N SER A 81 -4.30 15.93 -5.95
CA SER A 81 -3.24 16.84 -6.43
C SER A 81 -1.99 16.75 -5.55
N VAL A 82 -0.84 17.03 -6.18
CA VAL A 82 0.55 16.92 -5.68
C VAL A 82 0.81 17.59 -4.31
N GLN A 83 -0.13 18.39 -3.80
CA GLN A 83 0.05 19.22 -2.60
C GLN A 83 -0.59 18.69 -1.30
N SER A 84 -1.26 17.52 -1.25
CA SER A 84 -2.19 17.26 -0.13
C SER A 84 -2.19 15.89 0.54
N CYS A 85 -1.24 14.97 0.25
CA CYS A 85 -1.19 13.70 0.97
C CYS A 85 0.03 13.62 1.88
N SER A 86 -0.05 14.28 3.04
CA SER A 86 0.93 14.12 4.12
C SER A 86 0.57 12.98 5.09
N ALA A 87 -0.62 12.40 4.97
CA ALA A 87 -1.14 11.42 5.91
C ALA A 87 -1.88 10.28 5.22
N ILE A 88 -1.71 9.08 5.77
CA ILE A 88 -2.41 7.86 5.33
C ILE A 88 -3.86 7.94 5.80
N PRO A 89 -4.86 7.75 4.92
CA PRO A 89 -6.26 7.83 5.32
C PRO A 89 -6.64 6.80 6.39
N LYS A 90 -7.43 7.25 7.38
CA LYS A 90 -7.91 6.40 8.50
C LYS A 90 -8.59 5.12 8.05
N ALA A 91 -9.35 5.17 6.94
CA ALA A 91 -10.01 4.00 6.38
C ALA A 91 -9.02 2.87 6.04
N LEU A 92 -7.84 3.22 5.53
CA LEU A 92 -6.77 2.26 5.25
C LEU A 92 -6.09 1.79 6.54
N LEU A 93 -5.81 2.70 7.48
CA LEU A 93 -5.19 2.34 8.77
C LEU A 93 -6.03 1.33 9.56
N ASN A 94 -7.36 1.41 9.45
CA ASN A 94 -8.25 0.44 10.09
C ASN A 94 -8.06 -0.99 9.56
N GLN A 95 -7.63 -1.16 8.30
CA GLN A 95 -7.45 -2.47 7.67
C GLN A 95 -6.20 -3.21 8.18
N ILE A 96 -5.24 -2.50 8.79
CA ILE A 96 -4.05 -3.11 9.40
C ILE A 96 -4.46 -4.08 10.52
N LYS A 97 -5.59 -3.80 11.18
CA LYS A 97 -6.15 -4.62 12.27
C LYS A 97 -7.25 -5.58 11.79
N ASP A 98 -7.41 -5.78 10.48
CA ASP A 98 -8.41 -6.70 9.93
C ASP A 98 -8.14 -8.14 10.41
N ASP A 99 -9.21 -8.91 10.61
CA ASP A 99 -9.08 -10.31 11.06
C ASP A 99 -8.48 -11.21 9.98
N SER A 100 -8.64 -10.84 8.71
CA SER A 100 -8.12 -11.60 7.56
C SER A 100 -6.62 -11.41 7.36
N GLU A 101 -5.92 -12.54 7.24
CA GLU A 101 -4.51 -12.58 6.81
C GLU A 101 -4.32 -11.95 5.43
N LEU A 102 -5.23 -12.20 4.48
CA LEU A 102 -5.14 -11.65 3.11
C LEU A 102 -5.21 -10.13 3.09
N VAL A 103 -6.00 -9.53 3.98
CA VAL A 103 -6.11 -8.07 4.09
C VAL A 103 -4.87 -7.49 4.74
N LYS A 104 -4.36 -8.11 5.82
CA LYS A 104 -3.09 -7.72 6.47
C LYS A 104 -1.90 -7.81 5.50
N GLU A 105 -1.81 -8.89 4.74
CA GLU A 105 -0.78 -9.08 3.70
C GLU A 105 -0.88 -7.98 2.64
N ALA A 106 -2.10 -7.65 2.19
CA ALA A 106 -2.31 -6.53 1.27
C ALA A 106 -1.86 -5.18 1.87
N CYS A 107 -2.09 -4.93 3.17
CA CYS A 107 -1.63 -3.73 3.85
C CYS A 107 -0.09 -3.68 3.90
N ALA A 108 0.56 -4.80 4.15
CA ALA A 108 2.01 -4.90 4.17
C ALA A 108 2.60 -4.65 2.77
N ALA A 109 2.00 -5.26 1.74
CA ALA A 109 2.44 -5.21 0.36
C ALA A 109 2.36 -3.83 -0.31
N ILE A 110 1.67 -2.85 0.29
CA ILE A 110 1.54 -1.50 -0.27
C ILE A 110 2.43 -0.47 0.42
N VAL A 111 3.13 -0.80 1.52
CA VAL A 111 3.90 0.16 2.33
C VAL A 111 4.91 0.93 1.47
N GLY A 112 5.64 0.22 0.60
CA GLY A 112 6.61 0.84 -0.32
C GLY A 112 5.92 1.78 -1.32
N LYS A 113 4.81 1.33 -1.94
CA LYS A 113 4.02 2.14 -2.88
C LYS A 113 3.42 3.38 -2.22
N LEU A 114 2.96 3.27 -0.98
CA LEU A 114 2.47 4.40 -0.19
C LEU A 114 3.60 5.41 0.04
N SER A 115 4.80 4.95 0.38
CA SER A 115 5.96 5.83 0.56
C SER A 115 6.29 6.61 -0.72
N CYS A 116 6.26 5.95 -1.88
CA CYS A 116 6.41 6.60 -3.18
C CYS A 116 5.30 7.64 -3.44
N CYS A 117 4.05 7.34 -3.07
CA CYS A 117 2.94 8.25 -3.28
C CYS A 117 3.02 9.48 -2.36
N LEU A 118 3.41 9.29 -1.10
CA LEU A 118 3.55 10.35 -0.11
C LEU A 118 4.75 11.27 -0.41
N SER A 119 5.82 10.77 -1.03
CA SER A 119 6.97 11.60 -1.43
C SER A 119 6.64 12.56 -2.58
N GLY A 120 5.55 12.33 -3.31
CA GLY A 120 5.14 13.12 -4.48
C GLY A 120 5.94 12.83 -5.76
N THR A 121 6.96 11.96 -5.69
CA THR A 121 7.91 11.66 -6.79
C THR A 121 7.69 10.27 -7.38
N PHE A 122 6.53 10.04 -7.99
CA PHE A 122 6.20 8.73 -8.55
C PHE A 122 5.54 8.77 -9.93
N SER A 123 5.80 7.73 -10.71
CA SER A 123 5.14 7.40 -11.97
C SER A 123 4.48 6.03 -11.86
N VAL A 124 3.37 5.86 -12.60
CA VAL A 124 2.73 4.55 -12.73
C VAL A 124 3.18 3.96 -14.05
N GLN A 125 3.88 2.83 -14.00
CA GLN A 125 4.34 2.12 -15.19
C GLN A 125 3.77 0.69 -15.20
N PRO A 126 3.49 0.12 -16.38
CA PRO A 126 3.31 -1.32 -16.52
C PRO A 126 4.56 -2.04 -16.03
N SER A 127 4.40 -3.13 -15.28
CA SER A 127 5.51 -3.91 -14.79
C SER A 127 6.25 -4.52 -15.98
N LEU A 128 7.50 -4.12 -16.18
CA LEU A 128 8.42 -4.68 -17.19
C LEU A 128 9.03 -6.01 -16.73
N VAL A 129 8.32 -6.81 -15.92
CA VAL A 129 8.79 -8.17 -15.62
C VAL A 129 8.66 -8.97 -16.90
N ASP A 130 9.81 -9.20 -17.51
CA ASP A 130 10.02 -9.89 -18.76
C ASP A 130 9.24 -11.21 -18.80
N SER A 131 8.76 -11.52 -20.00
CA SER A 131 8.03 -12.73 -20.33
C SER A 131 8.77 -14.01 -19.91
N ALA A 132 8.28 -14.69 -18.87
CA ALA A 132 8.58 -16.09 -18.61
C ALA A 132 7.36 -16.79 -17.98
N ILE A 133 6.37 -17.07 -18.82
CA ILE A 133 5.46 -18.23 -18.82
C ILE A 133 5.33 -18.99 -17.47
N LYS A 134 4.20 -18.79 -16.77
CA LYS A 134 3.28 -19.88 -16.35
C LYS A 134 2.04 -19.30 -15.67
N HIS A 135 0.88 -19.70 -16.20
CA HIS A 135 -0.49 -19.29 -15.85
C HIS A 135 -0.90 -17.89 -16.30
N VAL A 136 -1.54 -17.85 -17.47
CA VAL A 136 -2.49 -16.79 -17.84
C VAL A 136 -3.69 -16.90 -16.91
N THR A 137 -3.54 -16.47 -15.66
CA THR A 137 -4.66 -15.86 -14.95
C THR A 137 -4.92 -14.56 -15.69
N TYR A 138 -6.12 -14.39 -16.25
CA TYR A 138 -6.61 -13.13 -16.81
C TYR A 138 -6.64 -12.07 -15.70
N ASP A 139 -5.47 -11.59 -15.29
CA ASP A 139 -5.33 -10.58 -14.28
C ASP A 139 -5.43 -9.24 -14.99
N ILE A 140 -6.34 -8.42 -14.49
CA ILE A 140 -6.65 -7.13 -15.07
C ILE A 140 -5.38 -6.29 -15.05
N LEU A 141 -5.18 -5.44 -16.08
CA LEU A 141 -4.02 -4.54 -16.22
C LEU A 141 -3.60 -3.84 -14.92
N CYS A 142 -4.54 -3.57 -14.00
CA CYS A 142 -4.26 -3.03 -12.67
C CYS A 142 -3.30 -3.86 -11.81
N SER A 143 -3.36 -5.20 -11.89
CA SER A 143 -2.46 -6.09 -11.16
C SER A 143 -1.02 -5.97 -11.65
N SER A 144 -0.83 -5.62 -12.93
CA SER A 144 0.47 -5.41 -13.57
C SER A 144 0.99 -3.97 -13.47
N LEU A 145 0.28 -3.05 -12.81
CA LEU A 145 0.77 -1.67 -12.66
C LEU A 145 1.61 -1.54 -11.40
N THR A 146 2.85 -1.08 -11.59
CA THR A 146 3.78 -0.77 -10.51
C THR A 146 3.94 0.73 -10.35
N VAL A 147 3.98 1.18 -9.10
CA VAL A 147 4.32 2.55 -8.75
C VAL A 147 5.84 2.62 -8.64
N THR A 148 6.47 3.35 -9.54
CA THR A 148 7.92 3.55 -9.57
C THR A 148 8.26 4.96 -9.11
N SER A 149 9.35 5.10 -8.36
CA SER A 149 9.90 6.41 -8.02
C SER A 149 10.45 7.08 -9.28
N ALA A 150 10.12 8.35 -9.50
CA ALA A 150 10.83 9.17 -10.47
C ALA A 150 12.23 9.46 -9.91
N TYR A 151 13.27 9.27 -10.72
CA TYR A 151 14.68 9.38 -10.38
C TYR A 151 15.03 10.76 -9.79
N GLU A 152 14.90 10.91 -8.47
CA GLU A 152 15.53 11.93 -7.63
C GLU A 152 15.33 11.51 -6.16
N LYS A 153 16.44 11.40 -5.40
CA LYS A 153 16.45 10.95 -3.98
C LYS A 153 15.84 12.08 -3.12
N THR A 154 14.52 12.21 -3.12
CA THR A 154 13.78 13.15 -2.27
C THR A 154 13.30 12.41 -1.02
N CYS A 155 14.19 12.25 -0.03
CA CYS A 155 13.81 11.76 1.29
C CYS A 155 12.96 12.83 1.99
N SER A 156 11.64 12.70 1.93
CA SER A 156 10.70 13.74 2.41
C SER A 156 9.57 13.21 3.30
N VAL A 157 9.46 11.88 3.46
CA VAL A 157 8.37 11.25 4.22
C VAL A 157 8.84 10.92 5.63
N GLN A 158 8.14 11.45 6.64
CA GLN A 158 8.46 11.20 8.05
C GLN A 158 8.23 9.73 8.44
N ALA A 159 9.19 9.13 9.15
CA ALA A 159 9.12 7.73 9.58
C ALA A 159 7.89 7.43 10.47
N CYS A 160 7.47 8.35 11.34
CA CYS A 160 6.28 8.17 12.18
C CYS A 160 4.97 7.91 11.42
N VAL A 161 4.87 8.30 10.14
CA VAL A 161 3.68 8.02 9.30
C VAL A 161 3.43 6.52 9.16
N PHE A 162 4.50 5.71 9.18
CA PHE A 162 4.43 4.26 9.03
C PHE A 162 4.34 3.50 10.35
N LYS A 163 4.40 4.18 11.50
CA LYS A 163 4.26 3.56 12.82
C LYS A 163 3.08 2.58 12.93
N PRO A 164 1.88 2.87 12.40
CA PRO A 164 0.76 1.92 12.47
C PRO A 164 1.04 0.58 11.79
N PHE A 165 1.80 0.57 10.69
CA PHE A 165 2.08 -0.63 9.90
C PHE A 165 3.10 -1.56 10.57
N LEU A 166 3.85 -1.08 11.57
CA LEU A 166 4.82 -1.89 12.29
C LEU A 166 4.18 -2.97 13.15
N THR A 167 2.89 -2.82 13.46
CA THR A 167 2.09 -3.88 14.09
C THR A 167 2.01 -5.15 13.23
N LEU A 168 2.22 -5.04 11.90
CA LEU A 168 2.29 -6.19 10.98
C LEU A 168 3.60 -6.97 11.08
N LEU A 169 4.57 -6.48 11.85
CA LEU A 169 5.86 -7.13 12.08
C LEU A 169 5.94 -7.82 13.45
N GLU A 170 4.89 -7.74 14.26
CA GLU A 170 4.88 -8.36 15.59
C GLU A 170 4.90 -9.90 15.49
N ASN A 171 5.41 -10.57 16.53
CA ASN A 171 5.69 -12.01 16.51
C ASN A 171 4.47 -12.88 16.17
N GLN A 172 3.27 -12.47 16.62
CA GLN A 172 2.00 -13.16 16.43
C GLN A 172 1.41 -13.01 15.02
N VAL A 173 1.99 -12.15 14.18
CA VAL A 173 1.53 -11.95 12.81
C VAL A 173 2.08 -13.06 11.90
N PRO A 174 1.29 -13.61 10.96
CA PRO A 174 1.75 -14.65 10.04
C PRO A 174 2.97 -14.21 9.22
N SER A 175 3.84 -15.18 8.92
CA SER A 175 5.06 -14.95 8.14
C SER A 175 4.80 -14.39 6.75
N SER A 176 3.71 -14.80 6.09
CA SER A 176 3.26 -14.27 4.78
C SER A 176 3.15 -12.74 4.78
N VAL A 177 2.53 -12.18 5.82
CA VAL A 177 2.35 -10.74 6.01
C VAL A 177 3.70 -10.04 6.23
N LYS A 178 4.58 -10.63 7.06
CA LYS A 178 5.91 -10.10 7.33
C LYS A 178 6.77 -10.09 6.06
N LEU A 179 6.75 -11.19 5.29
CA LEU A 179 7.45 -11.30 4.00
C LEU A 179 6.96 -10.25 3.01
N ALA A 180 5.64 -10.07 2.89
CA ALA A 180 5.06 -9.02 2.05
C ALA A 180 5.49 -7.60 2.48
N PHE A 181 5.67 -7.36 3.78
CA PHE A 181 6.27 -6.11 4.27
C PHE A 181 7.74 -5.99 3.85
N ILE A 182 8.53 -7.04 4.07
CA ILE A 182 9.98 -7.06 3.82
C ILE A 182 10.29 -6.76 2.35
N GLU A 183 9.54 -7.35 1.42
CA GLU A 183 9.66 -7.09 -0.02
C GLU A 183 9.55 -5.59 -0.38
N ASN A 184 8.88 -4.80 0.48
CA ASN A 184 8.66 -3.37 0.27
C ASN A 184 9.67 -2.46 1.00
N ILE A 185 10.55 -3.01 1.85
CA ILE A 185 11.57 -2.24 2.57
C ILE A 185 12.46 -1.41 1.63
N PRO A 186 13.00 -1.95 0.52
CA PRO A 186 13.85 -1.17 -0.38
C PRO A 186 13.14 0.07 -0.94
N HIS A 187 11.85 -0.03 -1.21
CA HIS A 187 11.04 1.10 -1.69
C HIS A 187 10.72 2.09 -0.57
N LEU A 188 10.44 1.60 0.63
CA LEU A 188 10.23 2.43 1.82
C LEU A 188 11.48 3.28 2.11
N CYS A 189 12.66 2.65 2.17
CA CYS A 189 13.94 3.30 2.48
C CYS A 189 14.34 4.40 1.48
N LYS A 190 13.84 4.38 0.24
CA LYS A 190 14.14 5.42 -0.78
C LYS A 190 13.48 6.77 -0.51
N HIS A 191 12.41 6.79 0.27
CA HIS A 191 11.54 7.96 0.42
C HIS A 191 11.43 8.47 1.84
N LEU A 192 11.78 7.63 2.81
CA LEU A 192 11.82 8.02 4.21
C LEU A 192 12.93 9.01 4.49
N ASP A 193 12.56 10.05 5.23
CA ASP A 193 13.51 10.95 5.87
C ASP A 193 13.99 10.32 7.17
N PHE A 194 15.28 9.97 7.21
CA PHE A 194 15.94 9.41 8.40
C PHE A 194 16.60 10.48 9.28
N ASN A 195 16.69 11.72 8.79
CA ASN A 195 17.38 12.82 9.47
C ASN A 195 16.43 13.62 10.38
N HIS A 196 15.14 13.65 10.03
CA HIS A 196 14.10 14.30 10.82
C HIS A 196 13.21 13.22 11.46
N ASP A 197 12.76 13.43 12.71
CA ASP A 197 12.02 12.45 13.53
C ASP A 197 12.85 11.25 14.04
N GLU A 198 13.88 11.54 14.84
CA GLU A 198 14.72 10.54 15.51
C GLU A 198 13.91 9.46 16.24
N SER A 199 12.81 9.86 16.91
CA SER A 199 11.95 8.93 17.66
C SER A 199 11.23 7.93 16.76
N GLY A 200 10.65 8.40 15.64
CA GLY A 200 9.98 7.56 14.67
C GLY A 200 10.96 6.68 13.91
N VAL A 201 12.14 7.20 13.57
CA VAL A 201 13.23 6.45 12.94
C VAL A 201 13.72 5.33 13.85
N LYS A 202 13.99 5.61 15.13
CA LYS A 202 14.38 4.59 16.12
C LYS A 202 13.35 3.48 16.23
N LEU A 203 12.07 3.85 16.30
CA LEU A 203 10.98 2.89 16.41
C LEU A 203 10.85 2.03 15.15
N LEU A 204 10.95 2.64 13.96
CA LEU A 204 10.93 1.94 12.68
C LEU A 204 12.11 0.98 12.55
N VAL A 205 13.34 1.47 12.66
CA VAL A 205 14.56 0.67 12.50
C VAL A 205 14.62 -0.42 13.57
N GLY A 206 14.27 -0.11 14.82
CA GLY A 206 14.20 -1.10 15.90
C GLY A 206 13.19 -2.21 15.61
N SER A 207 12.03 -1.88 15.06
CA SER A 207 11.02 -2.88 14.66
C SER A 207 11.50 -3.76 13.51
N LEU A 208 12.20 -3.17 12.53
CA LEU A 208 12.81 -3.92 11.42
C LEU A 208 13.92 -4.86 11.91
N LEU A 209 14.79 -4.40 12.80
CA LEU A 209 15.89 -5.22 13.34
C LEU A 209 15.41 -6.42 14.15
N ASN A 210 14.24 -6.35 14.80
CA ASN A 210 13.65 -7.52 15.46
C ASN A 210 13.41 -8.69 14.48
N LEU A 211 13.28 -8.43 13.18
CA LEU A 211 13.11 -9.48 12.16
C LEU A 211 14.36 -10.35 11.99
N MET A 212 15.53 -9.91 12.48
CA MET A 212 16.74 -10.75 12.51
C MET A 212 16.58 -11.94 13.47
N GLU A 213 15.73 -11.81 14.47
CA GLU A 213 15.45 -12.81 15.50
C GLU A 213 14.06 -13.45 15.31
N ASP A 214 13.39 -13.20 14.17
CA ASP A 214 12.07 -13.76 13.90
C ASP A 214 12.11 -15.29 13.99
N PRO A 215 11.10 -15.98 14.56
CA PRO A 215 11.09 -17.44 14.64
C PRO A 215 11.15 -18.11 13.26
N ASP A 216 10.58 -17.49 12.23
CA ASP A 216 10.59 -18.01 10.87
C ASP A 216 11.92 -17.74 10.16
N LYS A 217 12.56 -18.81 9.69
CA LYS A 217 13.84 -18.72 8.97
C LYS A 217 13.70 -17.91 7.68
N ASP A 218 12.60 -18.04 6.95
CA ASP A 218 12.44 -17.38 5.66
C ASP A 218 12.27 -15.88 5.85
N VAL A 219 11.61 -15.45 6.93
CA VAL A 219 11.54 -14.04 7.35
C VAL A 219 12.93 -13.49 7.67
N ARG A 220 13.74 -14.21 8.46
CA ARG A 220 15.11 -13.80 8.78
C ARG A 220 15.99 -13.66 7.54
N VAL A 221 15.90 -14.62 6.63
CA VAL A 221 16.68 -14.64 5.37
C VAL A 221 16.25 -13.47 4.48
N ALA A 222 14.95 -13.30 4.23
CA ALA A 222 14.44 -12.22 3.40
C ALA A 222 14.80 -10.84 3.97
N PHE A 223 14.75 -10.67 5.30
CA PHE A 223 15.14 -9.42 5.94
C PHE A 223 16.64 -9.13 5.79
N SER A 224 17.49 -10.16 5.87
CA SER A 224 18.95 -10.02 5.73
C SER A 224 19.33 -9.38 4.39
N ASP A 225 18.63 -9.75 3.31
CA ASP A 225 18.84 -9.17 1.98
C ASP A 225 18.44 -7.68 1.90
N CYS A 226 17.60 -7.21 2.82
CA CYS A 226 17.12 -5.84 2.85
C CYS A 226 17.99 -4.88 3.68
N ILE A 227 18.83 -5.40 4.59
CA ILE A 227 19.64 -4.61 5.53
C ILE A 227 20.46 -3.53 4.82
N LYS A 228 21.06 -3.88 3.67
CA LYS A 228 21.86 -2.95 2.87
C LYS A 228 21.09 -1.68 2.50
N ASN A 229 19.81 -1.80 2.13
CA ASN A 229 18.98 -0.65 1.75
C ASN A 229 18.72 0.28 2.94
N ILE A 230 18.61 -0.27 4.16
CA ILE A 230 18.47 0.52 5.36
C ILE A 230 19.77 1.28 5.62
N LEU A 231 20.91 0.59 5.58
CA LEU A 231 22.24 1.20 5.79
C LEU A 231 22.57 2.31 4.77
N GLU A 232 22.23 2.12 3.49
CA GLU A 232 22.46 3.11 2.43
C GLU A 232 21.55 4.35 2.53
N SER A 233 20.40 4.23 3.19
CA SER A 233 19.51 5.38 3.44
C SER A 233 19.91 6.17 4.69
N LEU A 234 20.80 5.61 5.52
CA LEU A 234 21.30 6.19 6.76
C LEU A 234 22.63 6.93 6.53
N ASP A 235 22.78 7.65 5.42
CA ASP A 235 23.99 8.40 4.97
C ASP A 235 24.58 9.37 6.04
N SER A 236 24.04 9.45 7.26
CA SER A 236 24.61 10.17 8.40
C SER A 236 25.75 9.39 9.08
N GLU A 237 26.87 10.05 9.32
CA GLU A 237 27.93 9.60 10.23
C GLU A 237 27.49 9.52 11.71
N GLU A 238 26.23 9.87 12.03
CA GLU A 238 25.69 9.91 13.38
C GLU A 238 25.55 8.52 14.01
N GLY A 239 26.23 8.35 15.15
CA GLY A 239 26.54 7.06 15.75
C GLY A 239 25.37 6.26 16.29
N PHE A 240 24.20 6.86 16.56
CA PHE A 240 23.16 6.16 17.32
C PHE A 240 22.47 5.04 16.52
N ILE A 241 22.25 5.19 15.21
CA ILE A 241 21.63 4.13 14.41
C ILE A 241 22.64 3.01 14.15
N LYS A 242 23.89 3.36 13.87
CA LYS A 242 24.99 2.37 13.78
C LYS A 242 25.14 1.60 15.11
N GLU A 243 25.04 2.28 16.25
CA GLU A 243 25.03 1.65 17.57
C GLU A 243 23.81 0.74 17.78
N LEU A 244 22.61 1.13 17.31
CA LEU A 244 21.42 0.29 17.38
C LEU A 244 21.59 -1.01 16.57
N PHE A 245 22.15 -0.91 15.36
CA PHE A 245 22.51 -2.07 14.54
C PHE A 245 23.56 -2.93 15.24
N VAL A 246 24.63 -2.33 15.75
CA VAL A 246 25.71 -3.05 16.46
C VAL A 246 25.21 -3.73 17.73
N SER A 247 24.29 -3.11 18.48
CA SER A 247 23.69 -3.71 19.68
C SER A 247 22.90 -4.96 19.31
N ARG A 248 22.04 -4.88 18.28
CA ARG A 248 21.21 -6.01 17.87
C ARG A 248 22.00 -7.13 17.21
N MET A 249 23.01 -6.81 16.42
CA MET A 249 23.91 -7.82 15.85
C MET A 249 24.77 -8.54 16.90
N LYS A 250 24.95 -7.97 18.09
CA LYS A 250 25.64 -8.63 19.22
C LYS A 250 24.72 -9.54 20.03
N GLU A 251 23.41 -9.30 19.97
CA GLU A 251 22.38 -10.02 20.72
C GLU A 251 21.78 -11.20 19.94
N ALA A 252 21.80 -11.14 18.60
CA ALA A 252 21.38 -12.19 17.67
C ALA A 252 22.47 -13.25 17.39
#